data_AF-A0AAD6YGN5-F1
#
_entry.id   AF-A0AAD6YGN5-F1
#
_cell.length_a   1.000
_cell.length_b   1.000
_cell.length_c   1.000
_cell.angle_alpha   90.00
_cell.angle_beta   90.00
_cell.angle_gamma   90.00
#
_symmetry.space_group_name_H-M   'P 1'
#
loop_
_entity.id
_entity.type
_entity.pdbx_description
1 polymer ?
#
loop_
_entity_poly.entity_id
_entity_poly.type
_entity_poly.pdbx_seq_one_letter_code
_entity_poly.pdbx_strand_id
1 'polypeptide(L)'
;MRGVSFPSHEYTRVAEAYVNSFALPPAARDPANLTNARNLTMSARAYTRVVLRLRAQAEREASEVAALKATLPPSNSKRRFTNNGYASSRSSPSRPSSRPSSRPPSPNSSYSNPVYGSSPVAAPSTNFRSPLFRLKRAPLLRVFVPSPDGDWLSDKSVLECEAELKRAGVLGLLRVGDVVWDIAVGDEGNIGRLVWDGSYLIDLDYKYSSVGDLPQYLPTLAFPPSYFHRVIRTGPTSSNPVVHVDISPWGQEIAANLQLLQDRVRTETPQGNIHNVVRWVHRSSFVIRPPAKATNHMSISSGRPRPASPRIPIPDSGGLFVDPGWYGTLVVETEGTNEALADLQDRCPGAFSPRSGNSTRAMVSKEANEAKKVFKILREKSRPGEIWIRAVNLKERLF
;
A
#
# COMPACT_ATOMS: atom_id res chain seq x y z
N MET A 1 -3.07 12.80 25.78
CA MET A 1 -3.22 12.11 24.48
C MET A 1 -4.17 10.90 24.60
N ARG A 2 -5.45 11.12 24.93
CA ARG A 2 -6.41 9.98 25.04
C ARG A 2 -6.55 9.24 23.71
N GLY A 3 -6.45 9.94 22.58
CA GLY A 3 -6.56 9.37 21.24
C GLY A 3 -5.55 8.28 20.85
N VAL A 4 -4.46 8.08 21.59
CA VAL A 4 -3.44 7.05 21.30
C VAL A 4 -3.48 5.89 22.30
N SER A 5 -3.98 6.14 23.51
CA SER A 5 -4.01 5.17 24.62
C SER A 5 -5.40 4.59 24.90
N PHE A 6 -6.46 5.15 24.32
CA PHE A 6 -7.82 4.65 24.49
C PHE A 6 -8.05 3.43 23.58
N PRO A 7 -8.49 2.29 24.12
CA PRO A 7 -8.75 1.10 23.32
C PRO A 7 -9.77 1.37 22.20
N SER A 8 -9.61 0.73 21.04
CA SER A 8 -10.51 0.94 19.90
C SER A 8 -11.96 0.56 20.20
N HIS A 9 -12.19 -0.56 20.89
CA HIS A 9 -13.54 -1.01 21.27
C HIS A 9 -14.30 -0.04 22.18
N GLU A 10 -13.57 0.78 22.93
CA GLU A 10 -14.18 1.79 23.80
C GLU A 10 -14.79 2.95 23.00
N TYR A 11 -14.29 3.24 21.80
CA TYR A 11 -14.92 4.22 20.91
C TYR A 11 -16.30 3.73 20.46
N THR A 12 -16.39 2.46 20.03
CA THR A 12 -17.65 1.83 19.63
C THR A 12 -18.66 1.84 20.77
N ARG A 13 -18.25 1.43 21.98
CA ARG A 13 -19.11 1.45 23.17
C ARG A 13 -19.70 2.84 23.45
N VAL A 14 -18.87 3.89 23.37
CA VAL A 14 -19.34 5.27 23.59
C VAL A 14 -20.24 5.75 22.43
N ALA A 15 -19.94 5.35 21.20
CA ALA A 15 -20.77 5.66 20.04
C ALA A 15 -22.17 5.04 20.16
N GLU A 16 -22.26 3.75 20.51
CA GLU A 16 -23.52 3.05 20.76
C GLU A 16 -24.32 3.70 21.90
N ALA A 17 -23.68 3.99 23.04
CA ALA A 17 -24.34 4.65 24.15
C ALA A 17 -24.87 6.05 23.77
N TYR A 18 -24.11 6.79 22.96
CA TYR A 18 -24.51 8.09 22.44
C TYR A 18 -25.71 7.98 21.49
N VAL A 19 -25.69 7.04 20.53
CA VAL A 19 -26.80 6.80 19.59
C VAL A 19 -28.05 6.36 20.35
N ASN A 20 -27.93 5.40 21.27
CA ASN A 20 -29.05 4.89 22.08
C ASN A 20 -29.68 5.98 22.95
N SER A 21 -28.92 7.00 23.36
CA SER A 21 -29.48 8.13 24.12
C SER A 21 -30.52 8.93 23.34
N PHE A 22 -30.51 8.89 22.00
CA PHE A 22 -31.51 9.60 21.20
C PHE A 22 -32.88 8.91 21.18
N ALA A 23 -32.96 7.62 21.50
CA ALA A 23 -34.21 6.90 21.69
C ALA A 23 -34.95 7.35 22.96
N LEU A 24 -34.24 7.99 23.91
CA LEU A 24 -34.82 8.51 25.14
C LEU A 24 -35.30 9.96 24.98
N PRO A 25 -36.35 10.37 25.72
CA PRO A 25 -36.76 11.77 25.82
C PRO A 25 -35.59 12.64 26.32
N PRO A 26 -35.47 13.91 25.88
CA PRO A 26 -34.34 14.78 26.25
C PRO A 26 -34.03 14.88 27.75
N ALA A 27 -35.06 14.85 28.60
CA ALA A 27 -34.91 14.92 30.06
C ALA A 27 -34.33 13.65 30.71
N ALA A 28 -34.41 12.51 30.02
CA ALA A 28 -33.90 11.21 30.49
C ALA A 28 -32.53 10.86 29.90
N ARG A 29 -31.93 11.74 29.09
CA ARG A 29 -30.62 11.51 28.47
C ARG A 29 -29.51 11.74 29.49
N ASP A 30 -28.60 10.78 29.61
CA ASP A 30 -27.41 10.95 30.43
C ASP A 30 -26.47 12.00 29.80
N PRO A 31 -26.22 13.14 30.47
CA PRO A 31 -25.30 14.17 29.97
C PRO A 31 -23.85 13.69 29.85
N ALA A 32 -23.47 12.62 30.56
CA ALA A 32 -22.13 12.03 30.46
C ALA A 32 -21.87 11.46 29.06
N ASN A 33 -22.86 10.83 28.41
CA ASN A 33 -22.72 10.26 27.07
C ASN A 33 -22.41 11.34 26.02
N LEU A 34 -23.13 12.47 26.06
CA LEU A 34 -22.87 13.61 25.18
C LEU A 34 -21.47 14.19 25.42
N THR A 35 -21.06 14.30 26.69
CA THR A 35 -19.75 14.82 27.06
C THR A 35 -18.63 13.89 26.59
N ASN A 36 -18.80 12.58 26.75
CA ASN A 36 -17.85 11.57 26.30
C ASN A 36 -17.70 11.56 24.78
N ALA A 37 -18.82 11.57 24.04
CA ALA A 37 -18.80 11.64 22.58
C ALA A 37 -18.04 12.88 22.09
N ARG A 38 -18.35 14.06 22.65
CA ARG A 38 -17.62 15.31 22.33
C ARG A 38 -16.12 15.21 22.61
N ASN A 39 -15.74 14.63 23.75
CA ASN A 39 -14.33 14.44 24.11
C ASN A 39 -13.60 13.49 23.15
N LEU A 40 -14.26 12.42 22.69
CA LEU A 40 -13.71 11.50 21.70
C LEU A 40 -13.59 12.14 20.31
N THR A 41 -14.58 12.92 19.88
CA THR A 41 -14.50 13.75 18.67
C THR A 41 -13.29 14.69 18.72
N MET A 42 -13.14 15.45 19.81
CA MET A 42 -12.00 16.36 19.96
C MET A 42 -10.65 15.62 20.00
N SER A 43 -10.62 14.42 20.59
CA SER A 43 -9.43 13.56 20.60
C SER A 43 -9.07 13.05 19.20
N ALA A 44 -10.05 12.65 18.39
CA ALA A 44 -9.85 12.21 17.01
C ALA A 44 -9.34 13.36 16.14
N ARG A 45 -9.92 14.56 16.26
CA ARG A 45 -9.43 15.77 15.58
C ARG A 45 -7.97 16.08 15.93
N ALA A 46 -7.63 16.02 17.22
CA ALA A 46 -6.25 16.26 17.68
C ALA A 46 -5.28 15.19 17.13
N TYR A 47 -5.67 13.91 17.16
CA TYR A 47 -4.89 12.80 16.61
C TYR A 47 -4.59 13.02 15.12
N THR A 48 -5.61 13.33 14.33
CA THR A 48 -5.49 13.57 12.89
C THR A 48 -4.52 14.72 12.59
N ARG A 49 -4.62 15.84 13.32
CA ARG A 49 -3.67 16.96 13.19
C ARG A 49 -2.22 16.54 13.51
N VAL A 50 -2.02 15.73 14.54
CA VAL A 50 -0.69 15.22 14.92
C VAL A 50 -0.11 14.33 13.81
N VAL A 51 -0.89 13.38 13.29
CA VAL A 51 -0.42 12.48 12.20
C VAL A 51 -0.02 13.28 10.96
N LEU A 52 -0.82 14.28 10.56
CA LEU A 52 -0.51 15.10 9.40
C LEU A 52 0.72 15.99 9.62
N ARG A 53 0.91 16.52 10.83
CA ARG A 53 2.14 17.25 11.19
C ARG A 53 3.38 16.35 11.15
N LEU A 54 3.26 15.11 11.65
CA LEU A 54 4.33 14.13 11.60
C LEU A 54 4.69 13.78 10.15
N ARG A 55 3.70 13.65 9.25
CA ARG A 55 3.95 13.50 7.82
C ARG A 55 4.73 14.68 7.24
N ALA A 56 4.29 15.90 7.51
CA ALA A 56 4.96 17.10 7.01
C ALA A 56 6.42 17.19 7.51
N GLN A 57 6.67 16.85 8.77
CA GLN A 57 8.03 16.79 9.33
C GLN A 57 8.88 15.73 8.62
N ALA A 58 8.36 14.52 8.47
CA ALA A 58 9.07 13.42 7.84
C ALA A 58 9.46 13.74 6.39
N GLU A 59 8.56 14.37 5.64
CA GLU A 59 8.78 14.76 4.24
C GLU A 59 9.81 15.87 4.11
N ARG A 60 9.80 16.83 5.04
CA ARG A 60 10.81 17.88 5.11
C ARG A 60 12.20 17.29 5.37
N GLU A 61 12.34 16.44 6.39
CA GLU A 61 13.60 15.76 6.71
C GLU A 61 14.11 14.93 5.51
N ALA A 62 13.21 14.19 4.85
CA ALA A 62 13.55 13.42 3.65
C ALA A 62 14.04 14.30 2.48
N SER A 63 13.44 15.48 2.32
CA SER A 63 13.80 16.44 1.27
C SER A 63 15.16 17.08 1.55
N GLU A 64 15.45 17.43 2.81
CA GLU A 64 16.74 17.95 3.25
C GLU A 64 17.86 16.91 3.04
N VAL A 65 17.62 15.65 3.40
CA VAL A 65 18.55 14.54 3.14
C VAL A 65 18.78 14.32 1.64
N ALA A 66 17.72 14.43 0.82
CA ALA A 66 17.86 14.31 -0.63
C ALA A 66 18.68 15.47 -1.24
N ALA A 67 18.49 16.69 -0.76
CA ALA A 67 19.25 17.86 -1.20
C ALA A 67 20.74 17.73 -0.83
N LEU A 68 21.06 17.30 0.38
CA LEU A 68 22.44 17.03 0.81
C LEU A 68 23.13 15.93 -0.02
N LYS A 69 22.39 14.90 -0.42
CA LYS A 69 22.94 13.85 -1.30
C LYS A 69 23.20 14.33 -2.72
N ALA A 70 22.44 15.31 -3.20
CA ALA A 70 22.60 15.86 -4.54
C ALA A 70 23.79 16.83 -4.65
N THR A 71 24.23 17.44 -3.55
CA THR A 71 25.38 18.36 -3.52
C THR A 71 26.73 17.65 -3.35
N LEU A 72 26.72 16.39 -2.91
CA LEU A 72 27.94 15.57 -2.84
C LEU A 72 28.36 15.15 -4.26
N PRO A 73 29.64 15.31 -4.64
CA PRO A 73 30.12 14.82 -5.94
C PRO A 73 29.90 13.31 -6.01
N PRO A 74 29.51 12.77 -7.18
CA PRO A 74 29.35 11.33 -7.33
C PRO A 74 30.68 10.67 -6.99
N SER A 75 30.74 9.97 -5.85
CA SER A 75 31.86 9.13 -5.47
C SER A 75 32.12 8.18 -6.62
N ASN A 76 33.22 8.41 -7.33
CA ASN A 76 33.64 7.66 -8.50
C ASN A 76 34.21 6.29 -8.06
N SER A 77 33.50 5.57 -7.19
CA SER A 77 33.84 4.21 -6.82
C SER A 77 33.30 3.26 -7.89
N LYS A 78 33.92 3.32 -9.07
CA LYS A 78 33.94 2.18 -9.99
C LYS A 78 34.58 1.03 -9.22
N ARG A 79 33.76 0.19 -8.57
CA ARG A 79 34.20 -1.16 -8.21
C ARG A 79 34.48 -1.86 -9.53
N ARG A 80 35.74 -1.83 -9.96
CA ARG A 80 36.30 -2.77 -10.93
C ARG A 80 36.02 -4.16 -10.37
N PHE A 81 35.01 -4.84 -10.90
CA PHE A 81 34.99 -6.29 -10.89
C PHE A 81 36.09 -6.73 -11.85
N THR A 82 37.30 -6.94 -11.32
CA THR A 82 38.32 -7.71 -12.01
C THR A 82 37.88 -9.16 -11.99
N ASN A 83 37.32 -9.61 -13.11
CA ASN A 83 37.30 -11.01 -13.50
C ASN A 83 38.76 -11.47 -13.57
N ASN A 84 39.16 -12.39 -12.69
CA ASN A 84 40.30 -13.27 -12.94
C ASN A 84 39.98 -14.62 -12.33
N GLY A 85 39.80 -15.61 -13.20
CA GLY A 85 39.75 -17.01 -12.83
C GLY A 85 41.15 -17.55 -12.51
N TYR A 86 41.17 -18.58 -11.66
CA TYR A 86 41.83 -19.89 -11.84
C TYR A 86 42.17 -20.50 -10.47
N ALA A 87 41.62 -21.70 -10.26
CA ALA A 87 42.08 -22.84 -9.46
C ALA A 87 43.00 -22.60 -8.24
N SER A 88 42.64 -23.11 -7.06
CA SER A 88 42.80 -24.53 -6.72
C SER A 88 42.25 -24.83 -5.31
N SER A 89 41.91 -26.10 -5.14
CA SER A 89 41.53 -26.82 -3.93
C SER A 89 42.41 -26.56 -2.69
N ARG A 90 41.78 -26.41 -1.53
CA ARG A 90 42.16 -27.16 -0.31
C ARG A 90 41.05 -27.11 0.74
N SER A 91 40.64 -28.30 1.11
CA SER A 91 39.74 -28.70 2.17
C SER A 91 40.22 -28.30 3.57
N SER A 92 39.30 -27.84 4.42
CA SER A 92 39.15 -28.35 5.80
C SER A 92 37.76 -28.01 6.38
N PRO A 93 37.21 -28.84 7.28
CA PRO A 93 35.80 -28.82 7.67
C PRO A 93 35.56 -28.16 9.04
N SER A 94 34.29 -28.02 9.39
CA SER A 94 33.68 -27.71 10.71
C SER A 94 33.23 -26.27 11.00
N ARG A 95 31.91 -26.04 10.95
CA ARG A 95 31.03 -25.91 12.13
C ARG A 95 29.60 -25.54 11.70
N PRO A 96 28.56 -26.13 12.32
CA PRO A 96 27.17 -25.85 11.97
C PRO A 96 26.74 -24.50 12.54
N SER A 97 26.36 -23.57 11.67
CA SER A 97 25.68 -22.33 12.07
C SER A 97 24.27 -22.68 12.54
N SER A 98 24.08 -22.70 13.86
CA SER A 98 22.78 -22.77 14.52
C SER A 98 21.84 -21.66 14.02
N ARG A 99 20.64 -22.07 13.63
CA ARG A 99 19.47 -21.23 13.33
C ARG A 99 19.19 -20.25 14.48
N PRO A 100 18.93 -18.95 14.22
CA PRO A 100 18.21 -18.15 15.20
C PRO A 100 16.74 -18.57 15.21
N SER A 101 16.32 -18.97 16.41
CA SER A 101 14.97 -19.30 16.84
C SER A 101 13.92 -18.27 16.40
N SER A 102 12.79 -18.79 15.90
CA SER A 102 11.52 -18.11 15.78
C SER A 102 10.87 -17.94 17.16
N ARG A 103 11.20 -16.86 17.89
CA ARG A 103 10.37 -16.29 18.96
C ARG A 103 10.40 -14.77 18.89
N PRO A 104 9.24 -14.08 18.97
CA PRO A 104 9.19 -12.63 18.99
C PRO A 104 9.81 -12.08 20.29
N PRO A 105 10.62 -11.00 20.24
CA PRO A 105 11.10 -10.36 21.46
C PRO A 105 9.96 -9.58 22.12
N SER A 106 9.68 -9.92 23.39
CA SER A 106 8.79 -9.18 24.27
C SER A 106 9.32 -7.76 24.54
N PRO A 107 8.44 -6.78 24.82
CA PRO A 107 8.85 -5.39 24.98
C PRO A 107 9.38 -5.14 26.39
N ASN A 108 10.70 -5.22 26.59
CA ASN A 108 11.33 -4.66 27.78
C ASN A 108 11.91 -3.27 27.47
N SER A 109 11.30 -2.28 28.11
CA SER A 109 11.75 -0.91 28.30
C SER A 109 13.22 -0.87 28.73
N SER A 110 14.07 -0.21 27.95
CA SER A 110 15.44 0.12 28.38
C SER A 110 15.62 1.63 28.36
N TYR A 111 15.44 2.24 29.53
CA TYR A 111 16.11 3.47 29.90
C TYR A 111 17.63 3.22 29.80
N SER A 112 18.37 4.12 29.15
CA SER A 112 19.84 4.11 29.19
C SER A 112 20.32 5.45 29.74
N ASN A 113 21.03 5.37 30.86
CA ASN A 113 21.86 6.45 31.43
C ASN A 113 23.17 6.58 30.65
N PRO A 114 23.81 7.77 30.62
CA PRO A 114 25.00 8.00 29.82
C PRO A 114 26.26 7.56 30.56
N VAL A 115 27.19 6.93 29.83
CA VAL A 115 28.58 6.73 30.26
C VAL A 115 29.46 7.66 29.42
N TYR A 116 30.26 8.47 30.11
CA TYR A 116 31.25 9.38 29.52
C TYR A 116 32.29 8.61 28.72
N GLY A 117 32.49 9.01 27.46
CA GLY A 117 33.54 8.50 26.58
C GLY A 117 33.65 9.35 25.32
N SER A 118 34.66 10.21 25.28
CA SER A 118 34.98 11.12 24.17
C SER A 118 35.46 10.35 22.92
N SER A 119 34.77 10.50 21.78
CA SER A 119 35.30 10.45 20.39
C SER A 119 34.15 10.49 19.35
N PRO A 120 34.46 10.79 18.07
CA PRO A 120 34.19 12.05 17.38
C PRO A 120 32.72 12.22 16.93
N VAL A 121 32.36 13.44 16.57
CA VAL A 121 31.04 13.88 16.08
C VAL A 121 30.52 12.97 14.96
N ALA A 122 29.74 11.95 15.32
CA ALA A 122 28.91 11.21 14.39
C ALA A 122 27.80 12.17 13.94
N ALA A 123 27.75 12.46 12.64
CA ALA A 123 26.60 13.13 12.04
C ALA A 123 25.32 12.43 12.55
N PRO A 124 24.34 13.16 13.10
CA PRO A 124 23.14 12.54 13.62
C PRO A 124 22.52 11.72 12.50
N SER A 125 22.21 10.45 12.77
CA SER A 125 21.43 9.61 11.86
C SER A 125 20.00 10.17 11.85
N THR A 126 19.76 11.22 11.08
CA THR A 126 18.50 11.98 10.95
C THR A 126 17.47 11.22 10.12
N ASN A 127 17.17 9.99 10.53
CA ASN A 127 16.06 9.25 9.94
C ASN A 127 14.83 9.47 10.82
N PHE A 128 13.86 10.24 10.33
CA PHE A 128 12.55 10.39 10.94
C PHE A 128 12.01 9.03 11.40
N ARG A 129 11.62 8.93 12.67
CA ARG A 129 10.98 7.74 13.23
C ARG A 129 9.79 8.15 14.08
N SER A 130 8.62 7.64 13.73
CA SER A 130 7.41 7.78 14.53
C SER A 130 6.62 6.47 14.53
N PRO A 131 6.03 6.06 15.67
CA PRO A 131 5.12 4.92 15.70
C PRO A 131 3.80 5.21 14.97
N LEU A 132 3.42 6.49 14.83
CA LEU A 132 2.15 6.92 14.25
C LEU A 132 2.22 7.16 12.74
N PHE A 133 3.41 7.47 12.20
CA PHE A 133 3.58 7.76 10.78
C PHE A 133 4.92 7.26 10.25
N ARG A 134 4.92 6.77 9.01
CA ARG A 134 6.12 6.36 8.28
C ARG A 134 6.06 6.94 6.87
N LEU A 135 7.19 7.44 6.38
CA LEU A 135 7.33 7.89 5.00
C LEU A 135 6.92 6.81 3.99
N LYS A 136 6.36 7.26 2.85
CA LYS A 136 5.91 6.39 1.75
C LYS A 136 4.85 5.37 2.19
N ARG A 137 4.08 5.69 3.22
CA ARG A 137 2.94 4.92 3.71
C ARG A 137 1.76 5.87 3.90
N ALA A 138 0.56 5.40 3.62
CA ALA A 138 -0.66 6.16 3.86
C ALA A 138 -0.75 6.53 5.36
N PRO A 139 -1.06 7.78 5.71
CA PRO A 139 -1.46 8.09 7.07
C PRO A 139 -2.81 7.42 7.36
N LEU A 140 -2.97 6.89 8.57
CA LEU A 140 -4.26 6.46 9.10
C LEU A 140 -4.79 7.56 10.00
N LEU A 141 -5.70 8.37 9.45
CA LEU A 141 -6.37 9.46 10.15
C LEU A 141 -7.60 8.93 10.86
N ARG A 142 -8.08 9.66 11.88
CA ARG A 142 -9.25 9.26 12.67
C ARG A 142 -10.30 10.36 12.67
N VAL A 143 -11.54 9.93 12.50
CA VAL A 143 -12.75 10.69 12.82
C VAL A 143 -13.56 9.88 13.81
N PHE A 144 -14.49 10.52 14.51
CA PHE A 144 -15.41 9.86 15.41
C PHE A 144 -16.81 10.40 15.09
N VAL A 145 -17.56 9.61 14.33
CA VAL A 145 -18.91 9.94 13.87
C VAL A 145 -19.84 8.80 14.25
N PRO A 146 -20.46 8.86 15.45
CA PRO A 146 -21.47 7.86 15.82
C PRO A 146 -22.60 7.85 14.81
N SER A 147 -22.81 6.70 14.14
CA SER A 147 -23.85 6.52 13.14
C SER A 147 -25.00 5.67 13.69
N PRO A 148 -26.26 6.05 13.43
CA PRO A 148 -27.42 5.22 13.78
C PRO A 148 -27.54 3.96 12.89
N ASP A 149 -26.84 3.93 11.75
CA ASP A 149 -26.94 2.84 10.76
C ASP A 149 -26.05 1.62 11.11
N GLY A 150 -25.42 1.64 12.29
CA GLY A 150 -24.65 0.52 12.84
C GLY A 150 -23.24 0.41 12.26
N ASP A 151 -22.86 -0.82 11.92
CA ASP A 151 -21.48 -1.19 11.56
C ASP A 151 -21.09 -0.81 10.12
N TRP A 152 -22.00 -0.23 9.34
CA TRP A 152 -21.73 0.23 7.98
C TRP A 152 -21.95 1.74 7.86
N LEU A 153 -21.05 2.42 7.17
CA LEU A 153 -21.20 3.85 6.93
C LEU A 153 -22.22 4.07 5.81
N SER A 154 -23.35 4.69 6.15
CA SER A 154 -24.25 5.26 5.16
C SER A 154 -23.63 6.46 4.48
N ASP A 155 -24.14 6.85 3.30
CA ASP A 155 -23.72 8.08 2.60
C ASP A 155 -23.73 9.31 3.52
N LYS A 156 -24.73 9.40 4.39
CA LYS A 156 -24.84 10.47 5.39
C LYS A 156 -23.68 10.44 6.40
N SER A 157 -23.29 9.25 6.84
CA SER A 157 -22.17 9.05 7.78
C SER A 157 -20.83 9.43 7.14
N VAL A 158 -20.65 9.11 5.85
CA VAL A 158 -19.49 9.52 5.06
C VAL A 158 -19.40 11.06 4.95
N LEU A 159 -20.51 11.73 4.64
CA LEU A 159 -20.56 13.20 4.59
C LEU A 159 -20.26 13.84 5.96
N GLU A 160 -20.73 13.25 7.06
CA GLU A 160 -20.37 13.72 8.40
C GLU A 160 -18.88 13.48 8.74
N CYS A 161 -18.28 12.39 8.25
CA CYS A 161 -16.84 12.17 8.35
C CYS A 161 -16.05 13.28 7.63
N GLU A 162 -16.47 13.66 6.42
CA GLU A 162 -15.88 14.80 5.69
C GLU A 162 -16.08 16.12 6.45
N ALA A 163 -17.29 16.34 6.98
CA ALA A 163 -17.59 17.51 7.79
C ALA A 163 -16.71 17.57 9.05
N GLU A 164 -16.42 16.43 9.69
CA GLU A 164 -15.50 16.35 10.82
C GLU A 164 -14.05 16.70 10.44
N LEU A 165 -13.57 16.25 9.28
CA LEU A 165 -12.25 16.66 8.76
C LEU A 165 -12.18 18.15 8.45
N LYS A 166 -13.29 18.73 7.94
CA LYS A 166 -13.43 20.17 7.71
C LYS A 166 -13.45 20.95 9.02
N ARG A 167 -14.24 20.53 10.02
CA ARG A 167 -14.26 21.11 11.38
C ARG A 167 -12.90 20.99 12.07
N ALA A 168 -12.16 19.92 11.79
CA ALA A 168 -10.78 19.75 12.26
C ALA A 168 -9.78 20.68 11.56
N GLY A 169 -10.16 21.33 10.45
CA GLY A 169 -9.29 22.25 9.70
C GLY A 169 -8.17 21.54 8.95
N VAL A 170 -8.34 20.25 8.61
CA VAL A 170 -7.29 19.44 7.96
C VAL A 170 -7.59 19.10 6.51
N LEU A 171 -8.77 19.44 5.99
CA LEU A 171 -9.20 19.06 4.64
C LEU A 171 -8.20 19.49 3.56
N GLY A 172 -7.70 20.74 3.62
CA GLY A 172 -6.69 21.25 2.70
C GLY A 172 -5.28 20.67 2.87
N LEU A 173 -5.07 19.80 3.88
CA LEU A 173 -3.84 19.06 4.08
C LEU A 173 -3.95 17.62 3.55
N LEU A 174 -5.14 17.11 3.24
CA LEU A 174 -5.31 15.76 2.73
C LEU A 174 -4.69 15.62 1.35
N ARG A 175 -4.23 14.42 1.04
CA ARG A 175 -3.71 14.04 -0.28
C ARG A 175 -4.41 12.78 -0.74
N VAL A 176 -4.51 12.62 -2.07
CA VAL A 176 -5.04 11.41 -2.69
C VAL A 176 -4.36 10.19 -2.07
N GLY A 177 -5.15 9.20 -1.65
CA GLY A 177 -4.68 7.97 -1.00
C GLY A 177 -4.48 8.07 0.53
N ASP A 178 -4.73 9.21 1.16
CA ASP A 178 -4.82 9.27 2.63
C ASP A 178 -6.00 8.41 3.11
N VAL A 179 -5.81 7.66 4.19
CA VAL A 179 -6.86 6.77 4.72
C VAL A 179 -7.45 7.39 5.98
N VAL A 180 -8.76 7.50 6.01
CA VAL A 180 -9.54 7.98 7.15
C VAL A 180 -10.30 6.82 7.73
N TRP A 181 -10.28 6.68 9.05
CA TRP A 181 -11.03 5.66 9.76
C TRP A 181 -12.01 6.32 10.71
N ASP A 182 -13.29 6.06 10.52
CA ASP A 182 -14.28 6.33 11.54
C ASP A 182 -14.18 5.30 12.65
N ILE A 183 -13.53 5.70 13.74
CA ILE A 183 -13.26 4.83 14.87
C ILE A 183 -14.52 4.52 15.68
N ALA A 184 -15.63 5.24 15.44
CA ALA A 184 -16.91 4.95 16.09
C ALA A 184 -17.46 3.57 15.70
N VAL A 185 -17.11 3.07 14.51
CA VAL A 185 -17.63 1.80 13.96
C VAL A 185 -16.82 0.58 14.44
N GLY A 186 -15.68 0.78 15.11
CA GLY A 186 -14.82 -0.31 15.60
C GLY A 186 -13.68 -0.70 14.67
N ASP A 187 -12.89 -1.70 15.08
CA ASP A 187 -11.60 -2.09 14.44
C ASP A 187 -11.62 -3.47 13.78
N GLU A 188 -12.80 -3.95 13.41
CA GLU A 188 -12.94 -5.21 12.68
C GLU A 188 -12.60 -5.03 11.20
N GLY A 189 -11.66 -5.82 10.67
CA GLY A 189 -11.28 -5.74 9.26
C GLY A 189 -10.89 -4.32 8.84
N ASN A 190 -11.49 -3.81 7.75
CA ASN A 190 -11.40 -2.41 7.31
C ASN A 190 -12.71 -1.63 7.48
N ILE A 191 -13.60 -2.09 8.36
CA ILE A 191 -14.86 -1.40 8.62
C ILE A 191 -14.59 0.06 9.05
N GLY A 192 -15.37 0.98 8.50
CA GLY A 192 -15.23 2.41 8.70
C GLY A 192 -13.99 3.06 8.07
N ARG A 193 -13.17 2.32 7.30
CA ARG A 193 -12.04 2.90 6.56
C ARG A 193 -12.47 3.40 5.20
N LEU A 194 -12.15 4.66 4.96
CA LEU A 194 -12.40 5.42 3.74
C LEU A 194 -11.06 5.90 3.19
N VAL A 195 -10.99 6.10 1.87
CA VAL A 195 -9.81 6.69 1.23
C VAL A 195 -10.16 8.08 0.73
N TRP A 196 -9.22 9.01 0.74
CA TRP A 196 -9.41 10.31 0.13
C TRP A 196 -9.02 10.25 -1.36
N ASP A 197 -9.92 10.60 -2.26
CA ASP A 197 -9.67 10.56 -3.71
C ASP A 197 -9.08 11.87 -4.26
N GLY A 198 -9.04 12.92 -3.43
CA GLY A 198 -8.66 14.29 -3.82
C GLY A 198 -9.76 15.31 -3.57
N SER A 199 -11.02 14.87 -3.61
CA SER A 199 -12.22 15.69 -3.48
C SER A 199 -13.19 15.16 -2.42
N TYR A 200 -13.30 13.84 -2.28
CA TYR A 200 -14.26 13.14 -1.44
C TYR A 200 -13.62 11.95 -0.71
N LEU A 201 -14.27 11.54 0.38
CA LEU A 201 -14.05 10.24 1.00
C LEU A 201 -14.82 9.17 0.23
N ILE A 202 -14.12 8.08 -0.04
CA ILE A 202 -14.63 6.98 -0.83
C ILE A 202 -14.53 5.66 -0.06
N ASP A 203 -15.54 4.83 -0.23
CA ASP A 203 -15.55 3.47 0.31
C ASP A 203 -14.54 2.56 -0.36
N LEU A 204 -14.21 1.48 0.35
CA LEU A 204 -13.42 0.38 -0.19
C LEU A 204 -14.26 -0.48 -1.14
N ASP A 205 -13.59 -1.15 -2.08
CA ASP A 205 -14.21 -2.08 -3.02
C ASP A 205 -14.16 -3.51 -2.46
N TYR A 206 -15.32 -4.18 -2.41
CA TYR A 206 -15.49 -5.53 -1.86
C TYR A 206 -15.60 -6.62 -2.93
N LYS A 207 -15.48 -6.27 -4.22
CA LYS A 207 -15.62 -7.24 -5.33
C LYS A 207 -14.65 -8.42 -5.26
N TYR A 208 -13.42 -8.20 -4.81
CA TYR A 208 -12.36 -9.22 -4.79
C TYR A 208 -11.80 -9.48 -3.38
N SER A 209 -12.39 -8.86 -2.37
CA SER A 209 -11.93 -8.92 -0.99
C SER A 209 -13.08 -8.74 -0.01
N SER A 210 -13.26 -9.72 0.87
CA SER A 210 -14.34 -9.71 1.85
C SER A 210 -14.16 -8.65 2.94
N VAL A 211 -12.95 -8.11 3.07
CA VAL A 211 -12.64 -7.02 4.02
C VAL A 211 -12.46 -5.67 3.33
N GLY A 212 -12.70 -5.58 2.02
CA GLY A 212 -12.53 -4.38 1.22
C GLY A 212 -11.07 -4.11 0.84
N ASP A 213 -10.87 -3.65 -0.39
CA ASP A 213 -9.59 -3.19 -0.95
C ASP A 213 -9.75 -1.81 -1.60
N LEU A 214 -8.66 -1.25 -2.14
CA LEU A 214 -8.72 0.04 -2.80
C LEU A 214 -9.62 0.00 -4.04
N PRO A 215 -10.45 1.03 -4.26
CA PRO A 215 -11.30 1.08 -5.43
C PRO A 215 -10.50 1.31 -6.72
N GLN A 216 -11.03 0.79 -7.82
CA GLN A 216 -10.34 0.74 -9.12
C GLN A 216 -9.90 2.09 -9.70
N TYR A 217 -10.60 3.17 -9.36
CA TYR A 217 -10.32 4.51 -9.89
C TYR A 217 -9.17 5.21 -9.15
N LEU A 218 -8.68 4.65 -8.03
CA LEU A 218 -7.41 5.08 -7.44
C LEU A 218 -6.25 4.46 -8.23
N PRO A 219 -5.42 5.27 -8.91
CA PRO A 219 -4.35 4.75 -9.75
C PRO A 219 -3.26 4.13 -8.88
N THR A 220 -3.24 2.79 -8.78
CA THR A 220 -2.35 2.08 -7.85
C THR A 220 -0.87 2.37 -8.14
N LEU A 221 -0.50 2.55 -9.42
CA LEU A 221 0.86 2.91 -9.82
C LEU A 221 1.33 4.26 -9.26
N ALA A 222 0.42 5.17 -8.86
CA ALA A 222 0.77 6.46 -8.29
C ALA A 222 1.31 6.37 -6.84
N PHE A 223 1.15 5.20 -6.22
CA PHE A 223 1.58 4.95 -4.84
C PHE A 223 2.65 3.86 -4.82
N PRO A 224 3.63 3.93 -3.90
CA PRO A 224 4.53 2.80 -3.68
C PRO A 224 3.74 1.48 -3.46
N PRO A 225 4.23 0.32 -3.92
CA PRO A 225 3.53 -0.97 -3.71
C PRO A 225 3.19 -1.29 -2.25
N SER A 226 3.95 -0.73 -1.31
CA SER A 226 3.75 -0.90 0.14
C SER A 226 2.93 0.22 0.79
N TYR A 227 2.42 1.20 0.04
CA TYR A 227 1.85 2.43 0.59
C TYR A 227 0.69 2.16 1.57
N PHE A 228 -0.18 1.21 1.25
CA PHE A 228 -1.33 0.85 2.08
C PHE A 228 -1.06 -0.32 3.04
N HIS A 229 0.17 -0.84 3.10
CA HIS A 229 0.51 -1.99 3.92
C HIS A 229 0.12 -1.78 5.39
N ARG A 230 -0.69 -2.68 5.96
CA ARG A 230 -1.23 -2.61 7.34
C ARG A 230 -2.09 -1.37 7.65
N VAL A 231 -2.41 -0.54 6.66
CA VAL A 231 -3.35 0.59 6.79
C VAL A 231 -4.70 0.13 6.26
N ILE A 232 -4.71 -0.33 5.02
CA ILE A 232 -5.75 -1.21 4.50
C ILE A 232 -5.28 -2.64 4.78
N ARG A 233 -6.05 -3.36 5.60
CA ARG A 233 -5.78 -4.73 6.03
C ARG A 233 -6.20 -5.68 4.92
N THR A 234 -5.43 -6.75 4.75
CA THR A 234 -5.77 -7.83 3.85
C THR A 234 -6.52 -8.91 4.64
N GLY A 235 -7.51 -9.55 4.02
CA GLY A 235 -8.40 -10.49 4.70
C GLY A 235 -7.72 -11.77 5.20
N PRO A 236 -8.39 -12.55 6.06
CA PRO A 236 -7.84 -13.80 6.60
C PRO A 236 -7.56 -14.85 5.50
N THR A 237 -8.28 -14.77 4.38
CA THR A 237 -8.15 -15.68 3.23
C THR A 237 -7.09 -15.26 2.22
N SER A 238 -6.54 -14.03 2.32
CA SER A 238 -5.52 -13.52 1.40
C SER A 238 -4.59 -12.54 2.12
N SER A 239 -3.31 -12.90 2.25
CA SER A 239 -2.27 -11.99 2.78
C SER A 239 -1.80 -10.91 1.80
N ASN A 240 -2.25 -11.02 0.55
CA ASN A 240 -1.78 -10.25 -0.59
C ASN A 240 -2.83 -9.20 -1.00
N PRO A 241 -2.46 -7.92 -1.08
CA PRO A 241 -3.39 -6.84 -1.38
C PRO A 241 -3.80 -6.86 -2.86
N VAL A 242 -5.06 -6.53 -3.13
CA VAL A 242 -5.55 -6.32 -4.49
C VAL A 242 -5.11 -4.93 -4.98
N VAL A 243 -4.72 -4.86 -6.25
CA VAL A 243 -4.27 -3.65 -6.93
C VAL A 243 -4.84 -3.59 -8.34
N HIS A 244 -5.06 -2.36 -8.81
CA HIS A 244 -5.57 -2.09 -10.15
C HIS A 244 -4.44 -1.49 -11.01
N VAL A 245 -3.88 -2.32 -11.89
CA VAL A 245 -2.73 -1.98 -12.74
C VAL A 245 -3.04 -2.38 -14.17
N ASP A 246 -2.94 -1.43 -15.10
CA ASP A 246 -2.98 -1.71 -16.53
C ASP A 246 -1.58 -2.12 -17.02
N ILE A 247 -1.44 -3.38 -17.43
CA ILE A 247 -0.18 -3.94 -17.94
C ILE A 247 -0.08 -3.90 -19.46
N SER A 248 -1.12 -3.46 -20.17
CA SER A 248 -1.16 -3.43 -21.64
C SER A 248 0.00 -2.67 -22.29
N PRO A 249 0.57 -1.59 -21.70
CA PRO A 249 1.73 -0.90 -22.30
C PRO A 249 2.98 -1.79 -22.41
N TRP A 250 3.07 -2.86 -21.61
CA TRP A 250 4.20 -3.79 -21.59
C TRP A 250 3.88 -5.13 -22.27
N GLY A 251 2.75 -5.22 -22.97
CA GLY A 251 2.27 -6.47 -23.56
C GLY A 251 3.33 -7.19 -24.41
N GLN A 252 4.10 -6.48 -25.23
CA GLN A 252 5.14 -7.08 -26.08
C GLN A 252 6.27 -7.74 -25.27
N GLU A 253 6.72 -7.10 -24.18
CA GLU A 253 7.73 -7.65 -23.28
C GLU A 253 7.16 -8.86 -22.53
N ILE A 254 5.89 -8.78 -22.12
CA ILE A 254 5.18 -9.89 -21.47
C ILE A 254 5.04 -11.09 -22.43
N ALA A 255 4.71 -10.87 -23.70
CA ALA A 255 4.59 -11.93 -24.68
C ALA A 255 5.95 -12.60 -24.96
N ALA A 256 7.02 -11.79 -25.11
CA ALA A 256 8.38 -12.29 -25.37
C ALA A 256 8.95 -13.11 -24.20
N ASN A 257 8.60 -12.76 -22.96
CA ASN A 257 9.14 -13.40 -21.75
C ASN A 257 8.23 -14.50 -21.17
N LEU A 258 7.11 -14.83 -21.84
CA LEU A 258 6.14 -15.79 -21.33
C LEU A 258 6.70 -17.21 -21.32
N GLN A 259 6.61 -17.87 -20.16
CA GLN A 259 7.05 -19.25 -19.96
C GLN A 259 6.02 -20.04 -19.13
N LEU A 260 5.83 -21.31 -19.47
CA LEU A 260 5.11 -22.28 -18.64
C LEU A 260 6.11 -22.98 -17.72
N LEU A 261 5.96 -22.79 -16.41
CA LEU A 261 6.88 -23.28 -15.40
C LEU A 261 6.20 -24.24 -14.43
N GLN A 262 6.96 -25.21 -13.94
CA GLN A 262 6.54 -26.11 -12.88
C GLN A 262 7.04 -25.58 -11.53
N ASP A 263 6.12 -25.04 -10.72
CA ASP A 263 6.41 -24.55 -9.37
C ASP A 263 6.16 -25.67 -8.35
N ARG A 264 7.08 -25.85 -7.40
CA ARG A 264 6.90 -26.72 -6.23
C ARG A 264 6.63 -25.86 -5.00
N VAL A 265 5.40 -25.92 -4.49
CA VAL A 265 4.96 -25.15 -3.32
C VAL A 265 4.79 -26.08 -2.13
N ARG A 266 5.27 -25.66 -0.96
CA ARG A 266 4.96 -26.34 0.30
C ARG A 266 3.64 -25.81 0.83
N THR A 267 2.64 -26.67 0.93
CA THR A 267 1.33 -26.35 1.47
C THR A 267 1.13 -27.10 2.77
N GLU A 268 0.69 -26.41 3.81
CA GLU A 268 0.29 -27.02 5.08
C GLU A 268 -1.18 -27.43 4.98
N THR A 269 -1.49 -28.70 5.30
CA THR A 269 -2.88 -29.15 5.37
C THR A 269 -3.57 -28.57 6.61
N PRO A 270 -4.91 -28.52 6.67
CA PRO A 270 -5.63 -28.06 7.85
C PRO A 270 -5.29 -28.82 9.15
N GLN A 271 -4.65 -30.00 9.03
CA GLN A 271 -4.21 -30.85 10.15
C GLN A 271 -2.73 -30.61 10.52
N GLY A 272 -2.04 -29.66 9.90
CA GLY A 272 -0.64 -29.31 10.16
C GLY A 272 0.41 -30.12 9.39
N ASN A 273 0.02 -30.98 8.45
CA ASN A 273 0.98 -31.75 7.64
C ASN A 273 1.49 -30.93 6.47
N ILE A 274 2.81 -30.95 6.21
CA ILE A 274 3.41 -30.19 5.09
C ILE A 274 3.54 -31.09 3.87
N HIS A 275 2.84 -30.74 2.79
CA HIS A 275 2.87 -31.44 1.51
C HIS A 275 3.56 -30.59 0.44
N ASN A 276 4.37 -31.21 -0.42
CA ASN A 276 4.90 -30.56 -1.61
C ASN A 276 3.88 -30.72 -2.74
N VAL A 277 3.25 -29.63 -3.14
CA VAL A 277 2.32 -29.60 -4.27
C VAL A 277 3.05 -29.04 -5.48
N VAL A 278 2.96 -29.78 -6.58
CA VAL A 278 3.43 -29.34 -7.88
C VAL A 278 2.29 -28.60 -8.56
N ARG A 279 2.52 -27.35 -8.99
CA ARG A 279 1.58 -26.57 -9.77
C ARG A 279 2.25 -26.06 -11.04
N TRP A 280 1.51 -26.02 -12.13
CA TRP A 280 1.94 -25.34 -13.35
C TRP A 280 1.54 -23.87 -13.27
N VAL A 281 2.40 -22.98 -13.73
CA VAL A 281 2.16 -21.54 -13.77
C VAL A 281 2.66 -20.93 -15.07
N HIS A 282 1.88 -19.99 -15.61
CA HIS A 282 2.39 -19.08 -16.62
C HIS A 282 3.09 -17.94 -15.90
N ARG A 283 4.36 -17.72 -16.23
CA ARG A 283 5.16 -16.62 -15.69
C ARG A 283 5.69 -15.78 -16.83
N SER A 284 5.61 -14.47 -16.67
CA SER A 284 6.29 -13.52 -17.54
C SER A 284 6.82 -12.36 -16.72
N SER A 285 7.58 -11.46 -17.34
CA SER A 285 8.10 -10.27 -16.68
C SER A 285 8.24 -9.10 -17.64
N PHE A 286 8.17 -7.90 -17.09
CA PHE A 286 8.44 -6.66 -17.80
C PHE A 286 9.16 -5.65 -16.90
N VAL A 287 9.74 -4.60 -17.49
CA VAL A 287 10.51 -3.60 -16.74
C VAL A 287 9.87 -2.22 -16.82
N ILE A 288 9.56 -1.65 -15.65
CA ILE A 288 9.19 -0.25 -15.52
C ILE A 288 10.48 0.56 -15.30
N ARG A 289 10.87 1.32 -16.32
CA ARG A 289 12.10 2.12 -16.29
C ARG A 289 11.77 3.59 -16.01
N PRO A 290 12.57 4.29 -15.18
CA PRO A 290 12.53 5.75 -15.17
C PRO A 290 12.70 6.25 -16.62
N PRO A 291 11.97 7.28 -17.06
CA PRO A 291 12.18 7.82 -18.38
C PRO A 291 13.64 8.28 -18.50
N ALA A 292 14.23 8.13 -19.68
CA ALA A 292 15.57 8.64 -19.93
C ALA A 292 15.58 10.14 -19.60
N LYS A 293 16.66 10.62 -18.96
CA LYS A 293 16.84 12.06 -18.76
C LYS A 293 16.75 12.70 -20.14
N ALA A 294 15.68 13.45 -20.40
CA ALA A 294 15.58 14.25 -21.61
C ALA A 294 16.81 15.15 -21.62
N THR A 295 17.72 14.93 -22.54
CA THR A 295 18.75 15.90 -22.90
C THR A 295 18.00 17.13 -23.39
N ASN A 296 17.87 18.14 -22.53
CA ASN A 296 17.49 19.52 -22.80
C ASN A 296 16.74 19.79 -24.12
N HIS A 297 15.44 20.07 -24.01
CA HIS A 297 14.84 21.14 -24.82
C HIS A 297 14.12 22.11 -23.90
N MET A 298 14.36 23.40 -24.16
CA MET A 298 14.02 24.57 -23.38
C MET A 298 12.59 24.58 -22.80
N SER A 299 12.48 24.78 -21.49
CA SER A 299 11.35 25.49 -20.89
C SER A 299 11.89 26.38 -19.77
N ILE A 300 12.15 27.63 -20.13
CA ILE A 300 12.32 28.72 -19.19
C ILE A 300 10.90 29.05 -18.70
N SER A 301 10.50 28.52 -17.55
CA SER A 301 9.40 29.11 -16.79
C SER A 301 9.64 28.97 -15.28
N SER A 302 9.81 30.14 -14.66
CA SER A 302 9.65 30.49 -13.24
C SER A 302 10.30 29.60 -12.16
N GLY A 303 11.53 29.98 -11.77
CA GLY A 303 11.91 30.31 -10.38
C GLY A 303 11.74 29.31 -9.23
N ARG A 304 11.21 28.09 -9.43
CA ARG A 304 11.13 27.04 -8.40
C ARG A 304 12.21 25.98 -8.66
N PRO A 305 12.98 25.57 -7.64
CA PRO A 305 13.90 24.44 -7.79
C PRO A 305 13.08 23.18 -8.11
N ARG A 306 13.18 22.66 -9.33
CA ARG A 306 12.64 21.37 -9.73
C ARG A 306 13.74 20.31 -9.60
N PRO A 307 13.78 19.49 -8.53
CA PRO A 307 14.48 18.22 -8.58
C PRO A 307 13.45 17.15 -8.98
N ALA A 308 12.97 17.18 -10.23
CA ALA A 308 12.10 16.12 -10.71
C ALA A 308 12.91 15.26 -11.68
N SER A 309 13.44 14.15 -11.16
CA SER A 309 13.74 13.00 -12.02
C SER A 309 12.56 12.80 -12.98
N PRO A 310 12.80 12.57 -14.28
CA PRO A 310 11.71 12.29 -15.20
C PRO A 310 10.84 11.16 -14.61
N ARG A 311 9.52 11.26 -14.72
CA ARG A 311 8.56 10.27 -14.23
C ARG A 311 7.61 9.86 -15.34
N ILE A 312 7.10 8.64 -15.27
CA ILE A 312 6.16 8.08 -16.25
C ILE A 312 4.76 8.61 -15.89
N PRO A 313 4.06 9.36 -16.77
CA PRO A 313 2.69 9.78 -16.50
C PRO A 313 1.75 8.56 -16.52
N ILE A 314 0.73 8.57 -15.67
CA ILE A 314 -0.33 7.56 -15.69
C ILE A 314 -1.47 8.12 -16.55
N PRO A 315 -1.89 7.44 -17.64
CA PRO A 315 -2.99 7.89 -18.48
C PRO A 315 -4.27 8.14 -17.66
N ASP A 316 -5.06 9.14 -18.09
CA ASP A 316 -6.39 9.44 -17.55
C ASP A 316 -6.47 9.70 -16.03
N SER A 317 -5.33 9.97 -15.38
CA SER A 317 -5.22 10.09 -13.92
C SER A 317 -5.03 11.53 -13.42
N GLY A 318 -5.39 12.53 -14.23
CA GLY A 318 -5.34 13.94 -13.82
C GLY A 318 -3.92 14.47 -13.54
N GLY A 319 -2.90 13.91 -14.19
CA GLY A 319 -1.50 14.35 -14.03
C GLY A 319 -0.72 13.61 -12.93
N LEU A 320 -1.20 12.45 -12.48
CA LEU A 320 -0.43 11.57 -11.60
C LEU A 320 0.64 10.80 -12.39
N PHE A 321 1.68 10.38 -11.67
CA PHE A 321 2.84 9.70 -12.23
C PHE A 321 3.12 8.40 -11.49
N VAL A 322 3.70 7.44 -12.19
CA VAL A 322 4.17 6.18 -11.59
C VAL A 322 5.19 6.48 -10.49
N ASP A 323 4.91 6.00 -9.28
CA ASP A 323 5.80 6.15 -8.14
C ASP A 323 7.11 5.37 -8.39
N PRO A 324 8.28 5.95 -8.07
CA PRO A 324 9.55 5.26 -8.24
C PRO A 324 9.70 3.92 -7.51
N GLY A 325 8.84 3.63 -6.52
CA GLY A 325 8.75 2.32 -5.87
C GLY A 325 8.32 1.19 -6.80
N TRP A 326 7.74 1.50 -7.97
CA TRP A 326 7.43 0.54 -9.03
C TRP A 326 8.55 0.34 -10.05
N TYR A 327 9.60 1.18 -10.02
CA TYR A 327 10.70 1.05 -10.99
C TYR A 327 11.51 -0.22 -10.72
N GLY A 328 11.78 -0.97 -11.78
CA GLY A 328 12.39 -2.29 -11.70
C GLY A 328 11.61 -3.32 -12.51
N THR A 329 11.77 -4.58 -12.14
CA THR A 329 11.13 -5.71 -12.82
C THR A 329 9.78 -6.02 -12.15
N LEU A 330 8.73 -6.13 -12.95
CA LEU A 330 7.46 -6.70 -12.52
C LEU A 330 7.35 -8.11 -13.09
N VAL A 331 7.12 -9.09 -12.22
CA VAL A 331 6.87 -10.48 -12.58
C VAL A 331 5.38 -10.74 -12.49
N VAL A 332 4.79 -11.20 -13.59
CA VAL A 332 3.36 -11.54 -13.67
C VAL A 332 3.22 -13.05 -13.62
N GLU A 333 2.40 -13.55 -12.69
CA GLU A 333 2.02 -14.96 -12.61
C GLU A 333 0.53 -15.16 -12.87
N THR A 334 0.19 -16.19 -13.63
CA THR A 334 -1.17 -16.74 -13.71
C THR A 334 -1.13 -18.27 -13.56
N GLU A 335 -2.30 -18.88 -13.37
CA GLU A 335 -2.42 -20.34 -13.28
C GLU A 335 -1.93 -21.00 -14.59
N GLY A 336 -1.39 -22.23 -14.51
CA GLY A 336 -0.87 -22.98 -15.67
C GLY A 336 -1.94 -23.53 -16.63
N THR A 337 -3.17 -23.03 -16.55
CA THR A 337 -4.31 -23.45 -17.39
C THR A 337 -4.40 -22.62 -18.67
N ASN A 338 -5.03 -23.15 -19.70
CA ASN A 338 -5.23 -22.44 -20.97
C ASN A 338 -6.14 -21.22 -20.80
N GLU A 339 -7.09 -21.27 -19.87
CA GLU A 339 -8.01 -20.17 -19.55
C GLU A 339 -7.26 -19.00 -18.88
N ALA A 340 -6.33 -19.31 -17.97
CA ALA A 340 -5.52 -18.29 -17.30
C ALA A 340 -4.46 -17.69 -18.23
N LEU A 341 -3.93 -18.48 -19.17
CA LEU A 341 -3.13 -17.94 -20.28
C LEU A 341 -3.97 -17.02 -21.17
N ALA A 342 -5.18 -17.45 -21.50
CA ALA A 342 -6.09 -16.68 -22.33
C ALA A 342 -6.42 -15.32 -21.70
N ASP A 343 -6.72 -15.29 -20.40
CA ASP A 343 -6.96 -14.08 -19.63
C ASP A 343 -5.72 -13.15 -19.65
N LEU A 344 -4.51 -13.68 -19.44
CA LEU A 344 -3.29 -12.88 -19.49
C LEU A 344 -3.09 -12.21 -20.87
N GLN A 345 -3.38 -12.94 -21.95
CA GLN A 345 -3.29 -12.41 -23.31
C GLN A 345 -4.34 -11.31 -23.55
N ASP A 346 -5.56 -11.48 -23.04
CA ASP A 346 -6.65 -10.51 -23.18
C ASP A 346 -6.40 -9.19 -22.41
N ARG A 347 -5.51 -9.22 -21.40
CA ARG A 347 -5.00 -8.04 -20.68
C ARG A 347 -3.92 -7.29 -21.46
N CYS A 348 -3.35 -7.90 -22.50
CA CYS A 348 -2.27 -7.35 -23.33
C CYS A 348 -2.70 -7.30 -24.82
N PRO A 349 -3.71 -6.47 -25.16
CA PRO A 349 -4.25 -6.45 -26.52
C PRO A 349 -3.17 -6.12 -27.56
N GLY A 350 -3.10 -6.92 -28.62
CA GLY A 350 -2.15 -6.71 -29.73
C GLY A 350 -0.72 -7.22 -29.49
N ALA A 351 -0.43 -7.77 -28.30
CA ALA A 351 0.89 -8.34 -28.01
C ALA A 351 1.05 -9.81 -28.44
N PHE A 352 -0.04 -10.55 -28.47
CA PHE A 352 -0.06 -11.97 -28.80
C PHE A 352 -0.66 -12.19 -30.19
N SER A 353 -0.21 -13.23 -30.89
CA SER A 353 -0.79 -13.62 -32.17
C SER A 353 -2.30 -13.87 -32.04
N PRO A 354 -3.12 -13.42 -33.01
CA PRO A 354 -4.56 -13.64 -32.97
C PRO A 354 -4.88 -15.13 -32.87
N ARG A 355 -5.67 -15.52 -31.87
CA ARG A 355 -6.16 -16.91 -31.78
C ARG A 355 -7.23 -17.14 -32.85
N SER A 356 -7.11 -18.25 -33.58
CA SER A 356 -8.14 -18.74 -34.49
C SER A 356 -9.43 -18.99 -33.69
N GLY A 357 -10.41 -18.08 -33.80
CA GLY A 357 -11.74 -18.24 -33.17
C GLY A 357 -12.30 -17.02 -32.43
N ASN A 358 -11.49 -16.05 -31.99
CA ASN A 358 -11.99 -14.86 -31.30
C ASN A 358 -12.30 -13.71 -32.28
N SER A 359 -13.22 -13.99 -33.19
CA SER A 359 -13.83 -13.04 -34.12
C SER A 359 -15.10 -12.42 -33.54
N THR A 360 -15.02 -11.84 -32.34
CA THR A 360 -16.00 -10.87 -31.87
C THR A 360 -15.31 -9.88 -30.94
N ARG A 361 -14.85 -8.76 -31.51
CA ARG A 361 -14.82 -7.46 -30.79
C ARG A 361 -16.28 -7.04 -30.53
N ALA A 362 -17.05 -7.86 -29.81
CA ALA A 362 -18.30 -7.42 -29.21
C ALA A 362 -17.92 -6.31 -28.22
N MET A 363 -18.78 -5.29 -28.07
CA MET A 363 -18.61 -4.22 -27.08
C MET A 363 -18.22 -4.80 -25.73
N VAL A 364 -16.93 -4.81 -25.42
CA VAL A 364 -16.44 -5.29 -24.13
C VAL A 364 -16.97 -4.29 -23.12
N SER A 365 -17.81 -4.77 -22.20
CA SER A 365 -18.37 -3.90 -21.17
C SER A 365 -17.24 -3.21 -20.41
N LYS A 366 -17.50 -1.98 -19.94
CA LYS A 366 -16.54 -1.23 -19.12
C LYS A 366 -16.03 -2.09 -17.95
N GLU A 367 -16.91 -2.87 -17.34
CA GLU A 367 -16.60 -3.78 -16.24
C GLU A 367 -15.61 -4.88 -16.63
N ALA A 368 -15.77 -5.49 -17.82
CA ALA A 368 -14.83 -6.50 -18.31
C ALA A 368 -13.45 -5.90 -18.61
N ASN A 369 -13.38 -4.66 -19.09
CA ASN A 369 -12.11 -3.95 -19.24
C ASN A 369 -11.46 -3.60 -17.90
N GLU A 370 -12.24 -3.29 -16.87
CA GLU A 370 -11.71 -3.02 -15.53
C GLU A 370 -11.23 -4.31 -14.82
N ALA A 371 -11.91 -5.44 -15.01
CA ALA A 371 -11.49 -6.73 -14.47
C ALA A 371 -10.08 -7.16 -14.95
N LYS A 372 -9.72 -6.78 -16.18
CA LYS A 372 -8.38 -7.01 -16.77
C LYS A 372 -7.25 -6.27 -16.06
N LYS A 373 -7.56 -5.26 -15.25
CA LYS A 373 -6.57 -4.49 -14.48
C LYS A 373 -6.37 -5.03 -13.07
N VAL A 374 -7.09 -6.08 -12.66
CA VAL A 374 -7.08 -6.54 -11.26
C VAL A 374 -5.99 -7.58 -11.02
N PHE A 375 -5.09 -7.27 -10.09
CA PHE A 375 -3.97 -8.14 -9.68
C PHE A 375 -3.86 -8.20 -8.15
N LYS A 376 -3.17 -9.22 -7.63
CA LYS A 376 -2.71 -9.29 -6.23
C LYS A 376 -1.20 -9.17 -6.18
N ILE A 377 -0.66 -8.31 -5.31
CA ILE A 377 0.79 -8.25 -5.08
C ILE A 377 1.20 -9.45 -4.21
N LEU A 378 2.08 -10.31 -4.71
CA LEU A 378 2.64 -11.44 -3.99
C LEU A 378 3.78 -10.97 -3.09
N ARG A 379 3.44 -10.59 -1.85
CA ARG A 379 4.40 -9.96 -0.92
C ARG A 379 5.53 -10.90 -0.52
N GLU A 380 5.23 -12.19 -0.41
CA GLU A 380 6.17 -13.24 -0.04
C GLU A 380 7.25 -13.50 -1.10
N LYS A 381 6.97 -13.17 -2.37
CA LYS A 381 7.93 -13.27 -3.49
C LYS A 381 8.60 -11.93 -3.82
N SER A 382 7.93 -10.83 -3.54
CA SER A 382 8.38 -9.48 -3.89
C SER A 382 9.58 -9.01 -3.05
N ARG A 383 10.48 -8.26 -3.69
CA ARG A 383 11.67 -7.66 -3.09
C ARG A 383 11.95 -6.28 -3.72
N PRO A 384 12.77 -5.41 -3.09
CA PRO A 384 13.11 -4.13 -3.70
C PRO A 384 13.66 -4.29 -5.13
N GLY A 385 13.05 -3.61 -6.11
CA GLY A 385 13.41 -3.69 -7.53
C GLY A 385 12.80 -4.86 -8.31
N GLU A 386 12.10 -5.78 -7.63
CA GLU A 386 11.39 -6.90 -8.27
C GLU A 386 10.04 -7.17 -7.57
N ILE A 387 8.95 -6.81 -8.23
CA ILE A 387 7.60 -6.91 -7.67
C ILE A 387 6.85 -8.03 -8.36
N TRP A 388 6.28 -8.94 -7.57
CA TRP A 388 5.51 -10.06 -8.08
C TRP A 388 4.03 -9.73 -7.98
N ILE A 389 3.31 -9.89 -9.10
CA ILE A 389 1.87 -9.72 -9.17
C ILE A 389 1.22 -10.97 -9.78
N ARG A 390 0.04 -11.32 -9.29
CA ARG A 390 -0.78 -12.42 -9.81
C ARG A 390 -2.07 -11.88 -10.37
N ALA A 391 -2.46 -12.31 -11.58
CA ALA A 391 -3.77 -11.96 -12.11
C ALA A 391 -4.87 -12.53 -11.21
N VAL A 392 -5.88 -11.71 -10.92
CA VAL A 392 -7.09 -12.15 -10.22
C VAL A 392 -8.09 -12.64 -11.25
N ASN A 393 -8.51 -13.90 -11.11
CA ASN A 393 -9.48 -14.50 -12.02
C ASN A 393 -10.90 -14.03 -11.68
N LEU A 394 -11.80 -14.02 -12.67
CA LEU A 394 -13.24 -13.75 -12.47
C LEU A 394 -13.88 -14.67 -11.41
N LYS A 395 -13.39 -15.91 -11.27
CA LYS A 395 -13.84 -16.88 -10.26
C LYS A 395 -13.52 -16.46 -8.81
N GLU A 396 -12.56 -15.54 -8.62
CA GLU A 396 -12.21 -14.99 -7.31
C GLU A 396 -13.06 -13.78 -6.93
N ARG A 397 -13.96 -13.34 -7.81
CA ARG A 397 -14.93 -12.29 -7.52
C ARG A 397 -15.98 -12.83 -6.55
N LEU A 398 -16.30 -12.04 -5.53
CA LEU A 398 -17.22 -12.43 -4.46
C LEU A 398 -18.69 -12.18 -4.81
N PHE A 399 -18.99 -11.14 -5.60
CA PHE A 399 -20.36 -10.68 -5.92
C PHE A 399 -20.50 -10.17 -7.34
#